data_AF-A0A9E3CRW6-F1
#
_entry.id   AF-A0A9E3CRW6-F1
#
_cell.length_a   1.000
_cell.length_b   1.000
_cell.length_c   1.000
_cell.angle_alpha   90.00
_cell.angle_beta   90.00
_cell.angle_gamma   90.00
#
_symmetry.space_group_name_H-M   'P 1'
#
loop_
_entity.id
_entity.type
_entity.pdbx_description
1 polymer ?
#
loop_
_entity_poly.entity_id
_entity_poly.type
_entity_poly.pdbx_seq_one_letter_code
_entity_poly.pdbx_strand_id
1 'polypeptide(L)'
;MTFEFNEEGIEKMLAQAKDTLEAQANPRLRDAVRAVRDRYAGEDAGTVYQQLVAEITSELGPKFDPNEANLRAVAQAIVDGTLTG
;
A
#
# COMPACT_ATOMS: atom_id res chain seq x y z
N MET A 1 29.09 10.95 -15.48
CA MET A 1 27.71 10.48 -15.36
C MET A 1 26.98 11.46 -14.47
N THR A 2 26.28 12.41 -15.07
CA THR A 2 25.42 13.34 -14.34
C THR A 2 24.18 12.55 -13.96
N PHE A 3 23.99 12.25 -12.67
CA PHE A 3 22.72 11.72 -12.19
C PHE A 3 21.73 12.88 -12.29
N GLU A 4 21.01 12.95 -13.40
CA GLU A 4 19.85 13.85 -13.53
C GLU A 4 18.81 13.32 -12.55
N PHE A 5 18.75 13.95 -11.37
CA PHE A 5 17.57 13.89 -10.51
C PHE A 5 16.47 14.68 -11.23
N ASN A 6 15.83 14.01 -12.18
CA ASN A 6 14.60 14.47 -12.79
C ASN A 6 13.58 14.72 -11.68
N GLU A 7 12.97 15.90 -11.66
CA GLU A 7 12.01 16.34 -10.62
C GLU A 7 10.90 15.31 -10.40
N GLU A 8 10.48 14.61 -11.47
CA GLU A 8 9.55 13.49 -11.43
C GLU A 8 10.00 12.32 -10.53
N GLY A 9 11.30 12.04 -10.45
CA GLY A 9 11.85 10.99 -9.60
C GLY A 9 11.78 11.35 -8.12
N ILE A 10 12.01 12.63 -7.79
CA ILE A 10 11.92 13.15 -6.42
C ILE A 10 10.45 13.23 -6.00
N GLU A 11 9.56 13.69 -6.87
CA GLU A 11 8.11 13.72 -6.59
C GLU A 11 7.54 12.31 -6.38
N LYS A 12 7.94 11.33 -7.20
CA LYS A 12 7.57 9.93 -6.99
C LYS A 12 8.10 9.38 -5.66
N MET A 13 9.34 9.68 -5.31
CA MET A 13 9.91 9.28 -4.02
C MET A 13 9.18 9.91 -2.83
N LEU A 14 8.86 11.21 -2.91
CA LEU A 14 8.12 11.92 -1.87
C LEU A 14 6.68 11.44 -1.76
N ALA A 15 6.01 11.16 -2.88
CA ALA A 15 4.68 10.57 -2.90
C ALA A 15 4.69 9.17 -2.29
N GLN A 16 5.62 8.30 -2.69
CA GLN A 16 5.79 6.96 -2.11
C GLN A 16 6.10 7.02 -0.62
N ALA A 17 6.97 7.94 -0.19
CA ALA A 17 7.32 8.12 1.21
C ALA A 17 6.14 8.62 2.03
N LYS A 18 5.38 9.60 1.51
CA LYS A 18 4.18 10.12 2.17
C LYS A 18 3.11 9.04 2.31
N ASP A 19 2.87 8.28 1.25
CA ASP A 19 1.89 7.21 1.19
C ASP A 19 2.28 6.04 2.13
N THR A 20 3.57 5.69 2.17
CA THR A 20 4.12 4.72 3.12
C THR A 20 4.08 5.22 4.58
N LEU A 21 4.35 6.50 4.80
CA LEU A 21 4.29 7.14 6.12
C LEU A 21 2.85 7.27 6.60
N GLU A 22 1.89 7.61 5.72
CA GLU A 22 0.46 7.62 6.01
C GLU A 22 -0.04 6.21 6.30
N ALA A 23 0.44 5.20 5.57
CA ALA A 23 0.14 3.81 5.83
C ALA A 23 0.65 3.32 7.19
N GLN A 24 1.85 3.74 7.57
CA GLN A 24 2.42 3.42 8.87
C GLN A 24 1.84 4.29 10.00
N ALA A 25 1.42 5.52 9.74
CA ALA A 25 0.91 6.43 10.77
C ALA A 25 -0.59 6.29 11.01
N ASN A 26 -1.35 5.78 10.04
CA ASN A 26 -2.80 5.68 10.14
C ASN A 26 -3.22 4.31 10.71
N PRO A 27 -3.74 4.26 11.95
CA PRO A 27 -4.16 3.01 12.58
C PRO A 27 -5.26 2.29 11.79
N ARG A 28 -6.17 3.05 11.15
CA ARG A 28 -7.22 2.46 10.31
C ARG A 28 -6.67 1.77 9.07
N LEU A 29 -5.62 2.33 8.46
CA LEU A 29 -4.99 1.67 7.33
C LEU A 29 -4.30 0.38 7.77
N ARG A 30 -3.62 0.40 8.93
CA ARG A 30 -3.00 -0.81 9.49
C ARG A 30 -4.05 -1.89 9.78
N ASP A 31 -5.20 -1.51 10.34
CA ASP A 31 -6.29 -2.43 10.62
C ASP A 31 -6.89 -3.00 9.32
N ALA A 32 -7.08 -2.17 8.29
CA ALA A 32 -7.51 -2.63 6.96
C ALA A 32 -6.51 -3.61 6.33
N VAL A 33 -5.22 -3.29 6.36
CA VAL A 33 -4.15 -4.17 5.84
C VAL A 33 -4.10 -5.49 6.60
N ARG A 34 -4.22 -5.47 7.93
CA ARG A 34 -4.30 -6.69 8.75
C ARG A 34 -5.56 -7.51 8.46
N ALA A 35 -6.72 -6.86 8.35
CA ALA A 35 -7.98 -7.55 8.03
C ALA A 35 -7.90 -8.24 6.67
N VAL A 36 -7.32 -7.59 5.66
CA VAL A 36 -7.12 -8.19 4.34
C VAL A 36 -6.08 -9.31 4.40
N ARG A 37 -4.96 -9.12 5.11
CA ARG A 37 -3.98 -10.19 5.33
C ARG A 37 -4.64 -11.42 5.98
N ASP A 38 -5.36 -11.25 7.07
CA ASP A 38 -5.92 -12.38 7.83
C ASP A 38 -7.06 -13.08 7.08
N ARG A 39 -7.83 -12.36 6.24
CA ARG A 39 -8.90 -12.95 5.43
C ARG A 39 -8.43 -13.55 4.11
N TYR A 40 -7.39 -13.00 3.50
CA TYR A 40 -6.92 -13.35 2.16
C TYR A 40 -5.46 -13.88 2.15
N ALA A 41 -4.94 -14.31 3.30
CA ALA A 41 -3.66 -14.99 3.39
C ALA A 41 -3.69 -16.26 2.53
N GLY A 42 -2.78 -16.35 1.55
CA GLY A 42 -2.69 -17.46 0.62
C GLY A 42 -3.43 -17.30 -0.71
N GLU A 43 -4.12 -16.17 -0.91
CA GLU A 43 -4.69 -15.78 -2.20
C GLU A 43 -3.63 -15.16 -3.13
N ASP A 44 -3.97 -14.97 -4.40
CA ASP A 44 -3.14 -14.25 -5.37
C ASP A 44 -3.01 -12.75 -5.02
N ALA A 45 -1.86 -12.16 -5.38
CA ALA A 45 -1.55 -10.76 -5.12
C ALA A 45 -2.54 -9.80 -5.80
N GLY A 46 -3.11 -10.17 -6.95
CA GLY A 46 -4.17 -9.41 -7.61
C GLY A 46 -5.47 -9.40 -6.82
N THR A 47 -5.90 -10.54 -6.28
CA THR A 47 -7.06 -10.62 -5.38
C THR A 47 -6.83 -9.80 -4.11
N VAL A 48 -5.67 -9.97 -3.46
CA VAL A 48 -5.30 -9.24 -2.24
C VAL A 48 -5.28 -7.73 -2.50
N TYR A 49 -4.73 -7.28 -3.64
CA TYR A 49 -4.71 -5.88 -4.05
C TYR A 49 -6.12 -5.28 -4.16
N GLN A 50 -7.04 -5.96 -4.87
CA GLN A 50 -8.41 -5.48 -5.04
C GLN A 50 -9.12 -5.33 -3.69
N GLN A 51 -8.91 -6.27 -2.78
CA GLN A 51 -9.50 -6.22 -1.44
C GLN A 51 -8.85 -5.15 -0.56
N LEU A 52 -7.52 -4.94 -0.68
CA LEU A 52 -6.83 -3.85 0.00
C LEU A 52 -7.43 -2.50 -0.39
N VAL A 53 -7.61 -2.26 -1.70
CA VAL A 53 -8.21 -1.02 -2.22
C VAL A 53 -9.63 -0.85 -1.68
N ALA A 54 -10.45 -1.89 -1.72
CA ALA A 54 -11.84 -1.83 -1.27
C ALA A 54 -11.93 -1.49 0.24
N GLU A 55 -11.15 -2.19 1.07
CA GLU A 55 -11.22 -2.03 2.53
C GLU A 55 -10.62 -0.68 2.97
N ILE A 56 -9.54 -0.25 2.33
CA ILE A 56 -8.95 1.08 2.54
C ILE A 56 -9.92 2.18 2.12
N THR A 57 -10.58 2.04 0.97
CA THR A 57 -11.58 3.01 0.49
C THR A 57 -12.78 3.07 1.42
N SER A 58 -13.17 1.94 2.01
CA SER A 58 -14.24 1.86 3.01
C SER A 58 -13.87 2.58 4.32
N GLU A 59 -12.66 2.36 4.83
CA GLU A 59 -12.18 2.88 6.13
C GLU A 59 -11.73 4.35 6.10
N LEU A 60 -11.06 4.77 5.02
CA LEU A 60 -10.48 6.11 4.85
C LEU A 60 -11.30 7.01 3.93
N GLY A 61 -12.27 6.44 3.22
CA GLY A 61 -13.12 7.13 2.28
C GLY A 61 -12.49 7.28 0.89
N PRO A 62 -13.30 7.64 -0.12
CA PRO A 62 -12.90 7.68 -1.53
C PRO A 62 -11.91 8.80 -1.90
N LYS A 63 -11.50 9.63 -0.93
CA LYS A 63 -10.47 10.66 -1.11
C LYS A 63 -9.06 10.14 -0.79
N PHE A 64 -8.97 8.97 -0.18
CA PHE A 64 -7.70 8.30 -0.02
C PHE A 64 -7.34 7.71 -1.39
N ASP A 65 -6.30 8.26 -2.02
CA ASP A 65 -5.75 7.80 -3.28
C ASP A 65 -4.42 7.11 -2.99
N PRO A 66 -4.44 5.85 -2.54
CA PRO A 66 -3.22 5.12 -2.28
C PRO A 66 -2.49 4.86 -3.59
N ASN A 67 -1.20 5.11 -3.59
CA ASN A 67 -0.35 4.79 -4.73
C ASN A 67 -0.48 3.30 -5.10
N GLU A 68 -0.98 3.02 -6.30
CA GLU A 68 -1.18 1.65 -6.81
C GLU A 68 0.07 0.77 -6.65
N ALA A 69 1.26 1.33 -6.88
CA ALA A 69 2.52 0.59 -6.74
C ALA A 69 2.80 0.18 -5.29
N ASN A 70 2.47 1.04 -4.32
CA ASN A 70 2.62 0.73 -2.90
C ASN A 70 1.61 -0.34 -2.47
N LEU A 71 0.35 -0.23 -2.89
CA LEU A 71 -0.67 -1.23 -2.58
C LEU A 71 -0.32 -2.60 -3.16
N ARG A 72 0.22 -2.64 -4.38
CA ARG A 72 0.72 -3.89 -4.96
C ARG A 72 1.89 -4.45 -4.17
N ALA A 73 2.81 -3.61 -3.73
CA ALA A 73 3.92 -4.05 -2.88
C ALA A 73 3.42 -4.62 -1.54
N VAL A 74 2.41 -3.98 -0.92
CA VAL A 74 1.77 -4.47 0.31
C VAL A 74 1.03 -5.78 0.07
N ALA A 75 0.25 -5.88 -1.02
CA ALA A 75 -0.44 -7.10 -1.40
C ALA A 75 0.55 -8.25 -1.63
N GLN A 76 1.64 -7.99 -2.36
CA GLN A 76 2.69 -8.97 -2.58
C GLN A 76 3.35 -9.39 -1.26
N ALA A 77 3.66 -8.45 -0.37
CA ALA A 77 4.24 -8.76 0.94
C ALA A 77 3.29 -9.56 1.85
N ILE A 78 1.97 -9.37 1.72
CA ILE A 78 0.95 -10.20 2.37
C ILE A 78 0.99 -11.63 1.83
N VAL A 79 1.02 -11.79 0.51
CA VAL A 79 1.07 -13.10 -0.16
C VAL A 79 2.37 -13.84 0.16
N ASP A 80 3.49 -13.13 0.16
CA ASP A 80 4.80 -13.68 0.50
C ASP A 80 4.94 -13.96 2.02
N GLY A 81 3.96 -13.56 2.83
CA GLY A 81 3.99 -13.71 4.29
C GLY A 81 5.07 -12.87 4.97
N THR A 82 5.67 -11.91 4.27
CA THR A 82 6.75 -11.05 4.77
C THR A 82 6.23 -9.86 5.56
N LEU A 83 4.94 -9.54 5.47
CA LEU A 83 4.29 -8.47 6.22
C LEU A 83 3.93 -8.94 7.65
N THR A 84 4.96 -9.16 8.47
CA THR A 84 4.85 -9.50 9.89
C THR A 84 4.72 -8.22 10.72
N GLY A 85 3.49 -7.69 10.81
CA GLY A 85 3.14 -6.52 11.62
C GLY A 85 2.01 -6.78 12.59
#